data_AF-A0A7Z9L8T9-F1
#
_entry.id   AF-A0A7Z9L8T9-F1
#
_cell.length_a   1.000
_cell.length_b   1.000
_cell.length_c   1.000
_cell.angle_alpha   90.00
_cell.angle_beta   90.00
_cell.angle_gamma   90.00
#
_symmetry.space_group_name_H-M   'P 1'
#
loop_
_entity.id
_entity.type
_entity.pdbx_description
1 polymer ?
#
loop_
_entity_poly.entity_id
_entity_poly.type
_entity_poly.pdbx_seq_one_letter_code
_entity_poly.pdbx_strand_id
1 'polypeptide(L)'
;MQKIIIEKPYNFRPPYRGTLWSSLIQRCNFFTRFLRRKEGVVDHEVRHLDRLSESLRSGHGILLTPNHCRSADPLVIGWITKAAKCH
;
A
#
# COMPACT_ATOMS: atom_id res chain seq x y z
N MET A 1 -21.58 -14.82 24.93
CA MET A 1 -20.43 -14.17 25.62
C MET A 1 -19.21 -14.25 24.71
N GLN A 2 -18.73 -13.14 24.19
CA GLN A 2 -17.53 -13.10 23.35
C GLN A 2 -16.31 -13.17 24.27
N LYS A 3 -15.32 -14.03 23.98
CA LYS A 3 -14.08 -14.10 24.77
C LYS A 3 -13.29 -12.80 24.56
N ILE A 4 -13.24 -11.94 25.59
CA ILE A 4 -12.58 -10.63 25.57
C ILE A 4 -11.06 -10.78 25.76
N ILE A 5 -10.63 -11.79 26.50
CA ILE A 5 -9.22 -12.12 26.69
C ILE A 5 -8.93 -13.39 25.91
N ILE A 6 -8.14 -13.26 24.85
CA ILE A 6 -7.64 -14.39 24.06
C ILE A 6 -6.11 -14.33 24.19
N GLU A 7 -5.54 -15.23 24.98
CA GLU A 7 -4.09 -15.41 25.08
C GLU A 7 -3.58 -15.99 23.75
N LYS A 8 -3.27 -15.13 22.79
CA LYS A 8 -2.54 -15.52 21.59
C LYS A 8 -1.06 -15.26 21.85
N PRO A 9 -0.21 -16.29 21.94
CA PRO A 9 1.23 -16.07 22.09
C PRO A 9 1.76 -15.29 20.88
N TYR A 10 2.64 -14.32 21.14
CA TYR A 10 3.32 -13.59 20.08
C TYR A 10 4.14 -14.55 19.23
N ASN A 11 3.90 -14.55 17.93
CA ASN A 11 4.66 -15.33 16.98
C ASN A 11 5.30 -14.35 16.00
N PHE A 12 6.63 -14.27 16.00
CA PHE A 12 7.33 -13.40 15.06
C PHE A 12 7.00 -13.80 13.62
N ARG A 13 6.54 -12.84 12.83
CA ARG A 13 6.34 -12.99 11.40
C ARG A 13 7.38 -12.11 10.69
N PRO A 14 8.35 -12.69 9.96
CA PRO A 14 9.31 -11.89 9.23
C PRO A 14 8.62 -11.08 8.12
N PRO A 15 9.23 -9.95 7.68
CA PRO A 15 8.69 -9.18 6.56
C PRO A 15 8.57 -10.02 5.30
N TYR A 16 7.42 -9.95 4.64
CA TYR A 16 7.24 -10.56 3.32
C TYR A 16 8.03 -9.77 2.27
N ARG A 17 8.89 -10.46 1.51
CA ARG A 17 9.78 -9.86 0.49
C ARG A 17 9.32 -10.05 -0.95
N GLY A 18 8.25 -10.81 -1.16
CA GLY A 18 7.75 -11.10 -2.51
C GLY A 18 6.98 -9.93 -3.11
N THR A 19 7.15 -9.72 -4.41
CA THR A 19 6.45 -8.65 -5.17
C THR A 19 5.43 -9.19 -6.17
N LEU A 20 5.32 -10.51 -6.33
CA LEU A 20 4.45 -11.12 -7.35
C LEU A 20 2.97 -10.72 -7.18
N TRP A 21 2.45 -10.81 -5.95
CA TRP A 21 1.06 -10.47 -5.66
C TRP A 21 0.81 -8.97 -5.76
N SER A 22 1.70 -8.12 -5.24
CA SER A 22 1.56 -6.66 -5.36
C SER A 22 1.56 -6.23 -6.84
N SER A 23 2.48 -6.80 -7.63
CA SER A 23 2.57 -6.58 -9.08
C SER A 23 1.31 -7.00 -9.83
N LEU A 24 0.77 -8.19 -9.53
CA LEU A 24 -0.43 -8.69 -10.19
C LEU A 24 -1.67 -7.82 -9.87
N ILE A 25 -1.85 -7.46 -8.59
CA ILE A 25 -2.96 -6.61 -8.14
C ILE A 25 -2.89 -5.23 -8.80
N GLN A 26 -1.68 -4.64 -8.87
CA GLN A 26 -1.45 -3.35 -9.49
C GLN A 26 -1.68 -3.40 -11.01
N ARG A 27 -1.15 -4.43 -11.71
CA ARG A 27 -1.29 -4.61 -13.16
C ARG A 27 -2.73 -4.82 -13.59
N CYS A 28 -3.49 -5.62 -12.85
CA CYS A 28 -4.90 -5.87 -13.12
C CYS A 28 -5.83 -4.76 -12.59
N ASN A 29 -5.28 -3.72 -11.97
CA ASN A 29 -6.01 -2.57 -11.41
C ASN A 29 -7.13 -2.97 -10.43
N PHE A 30 -6.99 -4.10 -9.74
CA PHE A 30 -8.02 -4.62 -8.84
C PHE A 30 -8.27 -3.68 -7.65
N PHE A 31 -7.20 -3.07 -7.13
CA PHE A 31 -7.29 -2.16 -5.99
C PHE A 31 -8.13 -0.92 -6.30
N THR A 32 -7.98 -0.31 -7.48
CA THR A 32 -8.81 0.85 -7.89
C THR A 32 -10.28 0.47 -7.96
N ARG A 33 -10.61 -0.71 -8.50
CA ARG A 33 -12.02 -1.19 -8.55
C ARG A 33 -12.58 -1.42 -7.15
N PHE A 34 -11.77 -1.96 -6.24
CA PHE A 34 -12.14 -2.13 -4.83
C PHE A 34 -12.39 -0.77 -4.16
N LEU A 35 -11.44 0.15 -4.25
CA LEU A 35 -11.53 1.51 -3.68
C LEU A 35 -12.78 2.25 -4.16
N ARG A 36 -13.09 2.17 -5.45
CA ARG A 36 -14.31 2.79 -5.99
C ARG A 36 -15.60 2.19 -5.42
N ARG A 37 -15.67 0.86 -5.32
CA ARG A 37 -16.91 0.14 -4.93
C ARG A 37 -17.13 0.07 -3.42
N LYS A 38 -16.06 0.03 -2.62
CA LYS A 38 -16.11 -0.21 -1.18
C LYS A 38 -15.81 1.03 -0.35
N GLU A 39 -14.92 1.89 -0.84
CA GLU A 39 -14.43 3.06 -0.11
C GLU A 39 -14.91 4.39 -0.70
N GLY A 40 -15.63 4.36 -1.82
CA GLY A 40 -16.14 5.54 -2.51
C GLY A 40 -15.06 6.44 -3.12
N VAL A 41 -13.81 5.97 -3.22
CA VAL A 41 -12.72 6.75 -3.80
C VAL A 41 -12.77 6.63 -5.32
N VAL A 42 -13.24 7.68 -5.97
CA VAL A 42 -13.49 7.71 -7.42
C VAL A 42 -12.36 8.34 -8.23
N ASP A 43 -11.58 9.21 -7.59
CA ASP A 43 -10.50 9.96 -8.22
C ASP A 43 -9.31 10.13 -7.26
N HIS A 44 -8.14 10.45 -7.81
CA HIS A 44 -6.90 10.60 -7.07
C HIS A 44 -5.93 11.53 -7.82
N GLU A 45 -5.08 12.20 -7.05
CA GLU A 45 -3.97 12.99 -7.59
C GLU A 45 -2.67 12.51 -6.96
N VAL A 46 -1.64 12.29 -7.79
CA VAL A 46 -0.29 11.96 -7.33
C VAL A 46 0.59 13.18 -7.56
N ARG A 47 1.08 13.78 -6.47
CA ARG A 47 1.94 14.97 -6.49
C ARG A 47 3.39 14.62 -6.20
N HIS A 48 4.31 15.43 -6.73
CA HIS A 48 5.75 15.35 -6.46
C HIS A 48 6.39 13.97 -6.73
N LEU A 49 5.91 13.29 -7.77
CA LEU A 49 6.37 11.95 -8.14
C LEU A 49 7.87 11.91 -8.47
N ASP A 50 8.39 13.01 -9.01
CA ASP A 50 9.80 13.23 -9.35
C ASP A 50 10.74 12.90 -8.18
N ARG A 51 10.39 13.33 -6.96
CA ARG A 51 11.22 13.12 -5.76
C ARG A 51 11.35 11.64 -5.40
N LEU A 52 10.24 10.92 -5.51
CA LEU A 52 10.20 9.49 -5.23
C LEU A 52 10.97 8.72 -6.31
N SER A 53 10.74 9.05 -7.59
CA SER A 53 11.45 8.43 -8.71
C SER A 53 12.95 8.66 -8.64
N GLU A 54 13.42 9.84 -8.25
CA GLU A 54 14.84 10.14 -8.06
C GLU A 54 15.47 9.26 -6.96
N SER A 55 14.78 9.16 -5.82
CA SER A 55 15.24 8.37 -4.68
C SER A 55 15.32 6.88 -5.02
N LEU A 56 14.32 6.37 -5.76
CA LEU A 56 14.31 5.00 -6.26
C LEU A 56 15.45 4.74 -7.25
N ARG A 57 15.69 5.66 -8.20
CA ARG A 57 16.80 5.55 -9.16
C ARG A 57 18.16 5.57 -8.47
N SER A 58 18.29 6.34 -7.40
CA SER A 58 19.52 6.44 -6.60
C SER A 58 19.73 5.25 -5.65
N GLY A 59 18.77 4.31 -5.58
CA GLY A 59 18.85 3.14 -4.72
C GLY A 59 18.75 3.46 -3.22
N HIS A 60 18.11 4.57 -2.86
CA HIS A 60 17.97 4.97 -1.47
C HIS A 60 16.97 4.08 -0.70
N GLY A 61 17.24 3.88 0.59
CA GLY A 61 16.23 3.38 1.52
C GLY A 61 15.19 4.47 1.79
N ILE A 62 13.92 4.18 1.55
CA ILE A 62 12.83 5.16 1.66
C ILE A 62 11.88 4.75 2.78
N LEU A 63 11.67 5.64 3.75
CA LEU A 63 10.64 5.51 4.78
C LEU A 63 9.51 6.50 4.47
N LEU A 64 8.30 5.99 4.23
CA LEU A 64 7.10 6.82 4.10
C LEU A 64 6.49 7.04 5.49
N THR A 65 6.17 8.29 5.82
CA THR A 65 5.53 8.68 7.08
C THR A 65 4.15 9.30 6.84
N PRO A 66 3.17 8.55 6.31
CA PRO A 66 1.85 9.08 6.04
C PRO A 66 1.03 9.24 7.32
N ASN A 67 0.03 10.12 7.26
CA ASN A 67 -1.08 10.08 8.22
C ASN A 67 -1.96 8.85 7.88
N HIS A 68 -2.33 8.04 8.87
CA HIS A 68 -3.21 6.88 8.66
C HIS A 68 -4.64 7.22 9.09
N CYS A 69 -5.38 7.88 8.22
CA CYS A 69 -6.72 8.39 8.51
C CYS A 69 -7.82 7.35 8.24
N ARG A 70 -7.60 6.37 7.35
CA ARG A 70 -8.62 5.37 6.97
C ARG A 70 -8.02 3.99 6.79
N SER A 71 -8.85 2.96 7.00
CA SER A 71 -8.48 1.55 6.73
C SER A 71 -8.06 1.29 5.28
N ALA A 72 -8.52 2.11 4.34
CA ALA A 72 -8.21 2.00 2.92
C ALA A 72 -6.81 2.50 2.54
N ASP A 73 -6.10 3.21 3.42
CA ASP A 73 -4.84 3.89 3.10
C ASP A 73 -3.76 2.96 2.49
N PRO A 74 -3.60 1.70 2.95
CA PRO A 74 -2.65 0.78 2.32
C PRO A 74 -2.94 0.52 0.83
N LEU A 75 -4.21 0.54 0.41
CA LEU A 75 -4.59 0.35 -1.00
C LEU A 75 -4.41 1.62 -1.82
N VAL A 76 -4.64 2.80 -1.22
CA VAL A 76 -4.46 4.10 -1.88
C VAL A 76 -2.99 4.33 -2.29
N ILE A 77 -2.03 3.85 -1.48
CA ILE A 77 -0.60 3.87 -1.82
C ILE A 77 -0.32 3.14 -3.15
N GLY A 78 -1.18 2.20 -3.55
CA GLY A 78 -1.09 1.51 -4.84
C GLY A 78 -1.08 2.44 -6.05
N TRP A 79 -1.69 3.63 -5.98
CA TRP A 79 -1.60 4.63 -7.06
C TRP A 79 -0.22 5.29 -7.15
N ILE A 80 0.41 5.54 -6.00
CA ILE A 80 1.77 6.11 -5.94
C ILE A 80 2.77 5.12 -6.54
N THR A 81 2.70 3.84 -6.14
CA THR A 81 3.59 2.81 -6.68
C THR A 81 3.37 2.57 -8.17
N LYS A 82 2.11 2.63 -8.63
CA LYS A 82 1.77 2.51 -10.05
C LYS A 82 2.33 3.69 -10.87
N ALA A 83 2.18 4.91 -10.37
CA ALA A 83 2.71 6.10 -11.01
C ALA A 83 4.25 6.09 -11.06
N ALA A 84 4.90 5.69 -9.96
CA ALA A 84 6.35 5.59 -9.83
C ALA A 84 6.96 4.39 -10.55
N LYS A 85 6.13 3.47 -11.08
CA LYS A 85 6.53 2.20 -11.70
C LYS A 85 7.39 1.33 -10.77
N CYS A 86 6.97 1.20 -9.51
CA CYS A 86 7.59 0.34 -8.51
C CYS A 86 6.59 -0.66 -7.89
N HIS A 87 7.11 -1.59 -7.08
CA HIS A 87 6.41 -2.79 -6.59
C HIS A 87 6.24 -2.86 -5.09
#